data_AF-A0A0F9IP72-F1
#
_entry.id   AF-A0A0F9IP72-F1
#
_cell.length_a   1.000
_cell.length_b   1.000
_cell.length_c   1.000
_cell.angle_alpha   90.00
_cell.angle_beta   90.00
_cell.angle_gamma   90.00
#
_symmetry.space_group_name_H-M   'P 1'
#
loop_
_entity.id
_entity.type
_entity.pdbx_description
1 polymer ?
#
loop_
_entity_poly.entity_id
_entity_poly.type
_entity_poly.pdbx_seq_one_letter_code
_entity_poly.pdbx_strand_id
1 'polypeptide(L)'
;MAKEALKDRASKRQNGKSTTGADLPVDSNGNLIHPLIDTHRKDHASEGGIYSEENTDVMLPTEHRDLHGNKPWLDDPELIILRAIMEDYRTCMKLRMKINNHMLAVERDMDEISPEIEAMFSKTLEIVIDQEMAFRKLIKKQLRKVDHPIVDIVQDIKGVGPISTAEIVTLVNIEKARYASSLCAFVGYAGNSKDRYVKGQKGGGHKHLRTVLFNMGSSLMRAGNEDYTDVYYRRKARTEKSLKTVMHKATKSSEWKETAWKDVNLGRRHMDSLRVMIKHFLGDLWFVWRTLEGLDTPDPYVKAVLGHERMVSPSERGWPETEAIVDLRRGNGRAS
;
A
#
# COMPACT_ATOMS: atom_id res chain seq x y z
N MET A 1 -1.68 3.93 -36.83
CA MET A 1 -1.23 2.52 -36.90
C MET A 1 -1.60 1.84 -35.59
N ALA A 2 -2.06 0.59 -35.61
CA ALA A 2 -2.33 -0.14 -34.36
C ALA A 2 -1.02 -0.41 -33.61
N LYS A 3 -1.04 -0.35 -32.27
CA LYS A 3 0.17 -0.52 -31.43
C LYS A 3 0.83 -1.90 -31.62
N GLU A 4 0.03 -2.93 -31.90
CA GLU A 4 0.50 -4.30 -32.18
C GLU A 4 1.30 -4.37 -33.48
N ALA A 5 0.76 -3.80 -34.57
CA ALA A 5 1.48 -3.71 -35.84
C ALA A 5 2.83 -2.97 -35.72
N LEU A 6 2.90 -1.98 -34.83
CA LEU A 6 4.14 -1.26 -34.54
C LEU A 6 5.17 -2.15 -33.81
N LYS A 7 4.72 -2.99 -32.86
CA LYS A 7 5.56 -3.98 -32.18
C LYS A 7 6.12 -5.01 -33.17
N ASP A 8 5.30 -5.51 -34.09
CA ASP A 8 5.74 -6.46 -35.11
C ASP A 8 6.82 -5.87 -36.02
N ARG A 9 6.61 -4.64 -36.50
CA ARG A 9 7.58 -3.96 -37.37
C ARG A 9 8.89 -3.67 -36.63
N ALA A 10 8.81 -3.18 -35.39
CA ALA A 10 9.98 -2.92 -34.55
C ALA A 10 10.76 -4.22 -34.27
N SER A 11 10.08 -5.30 -33.91
CA SER A 11 10.70 -6.61 -33.66
C SER A 11 11.40 -7.16 -34.89
N LYS A 12 10.77 -7.07 -36.08
CA LYS A 12 11.42 -7.46 -37.35
C LYS A 12 12.69 -6.66 -37.60
N ARG A 13 12.67 -5.35 -37.37
CA ARG A 13 13.87 -4.49 -37.50
C ARG A 13 14.95 -4.85 -36.49
N GLN A 14 14.56 -5.31 -35.30
CA GLN A 14 15.47 -5.74 -34.25
C GLN A 14 15.82 -7.24 -34.35
N ASN A 15 15.52 -7.90 -35.48
CA ASN A 15 15.78 -9.33 -35.70
C ASN A 15 15.23 -10.25 -34.59
N GLY A 16 14.04 -9.94 -34.07
CA GLY A 16 13.43 -10.71 -32.99
C GLY A 16 14.08 -10.53 -31.62
N LYS A 17 14.94 -9.53 -31.46
CA LYS A 17 15.64 -9.23 -30.21
C LYS A 17 15.16 -7.93 -29.59
N SER A 18 15.32 -7.81 -28.28
CA SER A 18 15.18 -6.53 -27.58
C SER A 18 16.36 -5.61 -27.91
N THR A 19 16.27 -4.34 -27.50
CA THR A 19 17.38 -3.39 -27.66
C THR A 19 18.63 -3.77 -26.85
N THR A 20 18.51 -4.66 -25.86
CA THR A 20 19.65 -5.19 -25.10
C THR A 20 20.24 -6.46 -25.74
N GLY A 21 19.57 -7.02 -26.75
CA GLY A 21 19.98 -8.25 -27.44
C GLY A 21 19.35 -9.54 -26.92
N ALA A 22 18.43 -9.48 -25.95
CA ALA A 22 17.66 -10.63 -25.47
C ALA A 22 16.60 -11.07 -26.49
N ASP A 23 16.31 -12.37 -26.57
CA ASP A 23 15.29 -12.87 -27.49
C ASP A 23 13.88 -12.45 -27.04
N LEU A 24 13.05 -12.00 -27.99
CA LEU A 24 11.67 -11.60 -27.70
C LEU A 24 10.77 -12.85 -27.58
N PRO A 25 9.80 -12.84 -26.65
CA PRO A 25 8.91 -13.98 -26.44
C PRO A 25 8.00 -14.19 -27.65
N VAL A 26 7.99 -15.42 -28.15
CA VAL A 26 7.14 -15.88 -29.25
C VAL A 26 6.28 -17.07 -28.83
N ASP A 27 5.11 -17.21 -29.46
CA ASP A 27 4.22 -18.36 -29.29
C ASP A 27 4.74 -19.60 -30.04
N SER A 28 4.00 -20.70 -29.95
CA SER A 28 4.35 -21.96 -30.64
C SER A 28 4.43 -21.84 -32.17
N ASN A 29 3.87 -20.77 -32.75
CA ASN A 29 3.87 -20.50 -34.18
C ASN A 29 4.95 -19.46 -34.58
N GLY A 30 5.75 -18.98 -33.62
CA GLY A 30 6.77 -17.96 -33.85
C GLY A 30 6.23 -16.53 -33.88
N ASN A 31 4.96 -16.29 -33.51
CA ASN A 31 4.40 -14.95 -33.43
C ASN A 31 4.76 -14.29 -32.10
N LEU A 32 4.96 -12.97 -32.09
CA LEU A 32 5.27 -12.24 -30.85
C LEU A 32 4.11 -12.32 -29.85
N ILE A 33 4.44 -12.60 -28.59
CA ILE A 33 3.49 -12.54 -27.50
C ILE A 33 3.44 -11.08 -27.02
N HIS A 34 2.63 -10.25 -27.69
CA HIS A 34 2.56 -8.81 -27.43
C HIS A 34 2.38 -8.39 -25.96
N PRO A 35 1.62 -9.09 -25.10
CA PRO A 35 1.51 -8.75 -23.68
C PRO A 35 2.82 -8.82 -22.90
N LEU A 36 3.82 -9.56 -23.39
CA LEU A 36 5.11 -9.75 -22.72
C LEU A 36 6.20 -8.80 -23.22
N ILE A 37 5.85 -7.81 -24.04
CA ILE A 37 6.78 -6.89 -24.70
C ILE A 37 6.26 -5.47 -24.56
N ASP A 38 7.15 -4.53 -24.26
CA ASP A 38 6.87 -3.11 -24.23
C ASP A 38 7.39 -2.39 -25.46
N THR A 39 6.77 -1.24 -25.76
CA THR A 39 7.25 -0.29 -26.76
C THR A 39 7.99 0.84 -26.05
N HIS A 40 9.25 1.04 -26.41
CA HIS A 40 10.07 2.16 -25.96
C HIS A 40 10.17 3.21 -27.09
N ARG A 41 10.10 4.50 -26.71
CA ARG A 41 10.32 5.61 -27.65
C ARG A 41 11.71 6.18 -27.45
N LYS A 42 12.48 6.33 -28.53
CA LYS A 42 13.83 6.90 -28.48
C LYS A 42 13.76 8.38 -28.07
N ASP A 43 12.92 9.13 -28.77
CA ASP A 43 12.58 10.50 -28.44
C ASP A 43 11.43 10.50 -27.43
N HIS A 44 11.63 11.15 -26.29
CA HIS A 44 10.66 11.14 -25.21
C HIS A 44 9.38 11.91 -25.58
N ALA A 45 8.25 11.53 -24.97
CA ALA A 45 6.97 12.23 -25.16
C ALA A 45 7.05 13.72 -24.84
N SER A 46 7.82 14.07 -23.80
CA SER A 46 8.04 15.44 -23.34
C SER A 46 8.81 16.28 -24.36
N GLU A 47 9.52 15.65 -25.29
CA GLU A 47 10.31 16.27 -26.34
C GLU A 47 9.56 16.26 -27.69
N GLY A 48 8.28 15.88 -27.69
CA GLY A 48 7.47 15.76 -28.90
C GLY A 48 7.53 14.39 -29.58
N GLY A 49 8.21 13.42 -28.97
CA GLY A 49 8.34 12.06 -29.51
C GLY A 49 7.00 11.32 -29.62
N ILE A 50 6.64 10.98 -30.86
CA ILE A 50 5.46 10.17 -31.19
C ILE A 50 5.84 8.71 -31.43
N TYR A 51 4.86 7.81 -31.31
CA TYR A 51 5.03 6.42 -31.74
C TYR A 51 5.05 6.34 -33.27
N SER A 52 6.24 6.27 -33.86
CA SER A 52 6.48 5.97 -35.28
C SER A 52 7.37 4.74 -35.41
N GLU A 53 7.54 4.22 -36.63
CA GLU A 53 8.42 3.08 -36.83
C GLU A 53 9.87 3.41 -36.46
N GLU A 54 10.35 4.59 -36.86
CA GLU A 54 11.71 5.08 -36.66
C GLU A 54 11.99 5.33 -35.16
N ASN A 55 10.98 5.83 -34.45
CA ASN A 55 11.07 6.24 -33.05
C ASN A 55 10.56 5.18 -32.05
N THR A 56 10.24 3.95 -32.50
CA THR A 56 9.76 2.90 -31.59
C THR A 56 10.62 1.66 -31.67
N ASP A 57 11.14 1.23 -30.54
CA ASP A 57 11.75 -0.09 -30.38
C ASP A 57 10.90 -0.96 -29.43
N VAL A 58 11.08 -2.27 -29.53
CA VAL A 58 10.52 -3.24 -28.59
C VAL A 58 11.59 -3.70 -27.60
N MET A 59 11.15 -3.85 -26.35
CA MET A 59 11.98 -4.27 -25.23
C MET A 59 11.18 -5.20 -24.31
N LEU A 60 11.87 -6.00 -23.52
CA LEU A 60 11.24 -6.70 -22.42
C LEU A 60 10.82 -5.68 -21.34
N PRO A 61 9.70 -5.90 -20.62
CA PRO A 61 9.23 -4.98 -19.59
C PRO A 61 10.26 -4.67 -18.51
N THR A 62 11.11 -5.64 -18.17
CA THR A 62 12.22 -5.46 -17.21
C THR A 62 13.26 -4.48 -17.73
N GLU A 63 13.70 -4.65 -18.98
CA GLU A 63 14.68 -3.78 -19.62
C GLU A 63 14.14 -2.36 -19.81
N HIS A 64 12.89 -2.26 -20.26
CA HIS A 64 12.24 -0.97 -20.47
C HIS A 64 12.17 -0.19 -19.15
N ARG A 65 11.84 -0.88 -18.06
CA ARG A 65 11.83 -0.30 -16.72
C ARG A 65 13.23 0.14 -16.27
N ASP A 66 14.24 -0.68 -16.50
CA ASP A 66 15.61 -0.39 -16.10
C ASP A 66 16.20 0.80 -16.88
N LEU A 67 15.87 0.92 -18.16
CA LEU A 67 16.25 2.04 -19.02
C LEU A 67 15.70 3.38 -18.49
N HIS A 68 14.49 3.37 -17.94
CA HIS A 68 13.88 4.55 -17.30
C HIS A 68 14.33 4.76 -15.84
N GLY A 69 15.31 4.00 -15.36
CA GLY A 69 15.76 4.05 -13.96
C GLY A 69 14.67 3.65 -12.95
N ASN A 70 13.61 2.98 -13.40
CA ASN A 70 12.48 2.56 -12.57
C ASN A 70 12.74 1.19 -11.91
N LYS A 71 13.98 0.91 -11.51
CA LYS A 71 14.33 -0.36 -10.87
C LYS A 71 13.42 -0.59 -9.65
N PRO A 72 12.91 -1.83 -9.45
CA PRO A 72 12.20 -2.16 -8.23
C PRO A 72 13.13 -1.86 -7.06
N TRP A 73 12.65 -1.09 -6.10
CA TRP A 73 13.38 -0.89 -4.85
C TRP A 73 13.41 -2.16 -3.99
N LEU A 74 12.53 -3.12 -4.31
CA LEU A 74 12.43 -4.41 -3.67
C LEU A 74 13.30 -5.38 -4.47
N ASP A 75 14.52 -5.61 -3.98
CA ASP A 75 15.53 -6.49 -4.58
C ASP A 75 15.74 -7.79 -3.78
N ASP A 76 15.36 -7.81 -2.49
CA ASP A 76 15.26 -9.03 -1.69
C ASP A 76 14.32 -10.06 -2.35
N PRO A 77 14.82 -11.25 -2.73
CA PRO A 77 14.03 -12.30 -3.37
C PRO A 77 12.82 -12.75 -2.55
N GLU A 78 12.95 -12.84 -1.23
CA GLU A 78 11.87 -13.30 -0.35
C GLU A 78 10.77 -12.25 -0.24
N LEU A 79 11.12 -10.96 -0.25
CA LEU A 79 10.16 -9.85 -0.33
C LEU A 79 9.47 -9.77 -1.70
N ILE A 80 10.16 -10.05 -2.80
CA ILE A 80 9.56 -10.14 -4.14
C ILE A 80 8.52 -11.25 -4.19
N ILE A 81 8.85 -12.44 -3.70
CA ILE A 81 7.92 -13.58 -3.61
C ILE A 81 6.74 -13.23 -2.70
N LEU A 82 7.01 -12.63 -1.54
CA LEU A 82 5.95 -12.19 -0.62
C LEU A 82 5.00 -11.21 -1.30
N ARG A 83 5.52 -10.25 -2.05
CA ARG A 83 4.71 -9.27 -2.78
C ARG A 83 3.81 -9.93 -3.82
N ALA A 84 4.32 -10.91 -4.56
CA ALA A 84 3.51 -11.67 -5.52
C ALA A 84 2.36 -12.41 -4.82
N ILE A 85 2.65 -13.12 -3.73
CA ILE A 85 1.63 -13.81 -2.91
C ILE A 85 0.58 -12.82 -2.39
N MET A 86 1.00 -11.62 -1.96
CA MET A 86 0.08 -10.58 -1.48
C MET A 86 -0.82 -10.04 -2.60
N GLU A 87 -0.34 -9.93 -3.83
CA GLU A 87 -1.15 -9.52 -4.98
C GLU A 87 -2.22 -10.58 -5.31
N ASP A 88 -1.86 -11.87 -5.28
CA ASP A 88 -2.80 -12.98 -5.48
C ASP A 88 -3.84 -13.04 -4.35
N TYR A 89 -3.39 -12.89 -3.10
CA TYR A 89 -4.28 -12.80 -1.94
C TYR A 89 -5.32 -11.68 -2.09
N ARG A 90 -4.91 -10.49 -2.56
CA ARG A 90 -5.83 -9.37 -2.80
C ARG A 90 -6.83 -9.68 -3.92
N THR A 91 -6.40 -10.37 -4.97
CA THR A 91 -7.28 -10.79 -6.06
C THR A 91 -8.34 -11.77 -5.57
N CYS A 92 -7.93 -12.78 -4.80
CA CYS A 92 -8.82 -13.73 -4.13
C CYS A 92 -9.83 -13.01 -3.22
N MET A 93 -9.36 -12.09 -2.36
CA MET A 93 -10.22 -11.30 -1.48
C MET A 93 -11.26 -10.47 -2.24
N LYS A 94 -10.88 -9.83 -3.37
CA LYS A 94 -11.82 -9.06 -4.20
C LYS A 94 -12.89 -9.94 -4.83
N LEU A 95 -12.51 -11.13 -5.30
CA LEU A 95 -13.45 -12.10 -5.86
C LEU A 95 -14.46 -12.54 -4.79
N ARG A 96 -13.98 -12.90 -3.59
CA ARG A 96 -14.82 -13.23 -2.44
C ARG A 96 -15.83 -12.13 -2.13
N MET A 97 -15.35 -10.90 -2.01
CA MET A 97 -16.20 -9.74 -1.72
C MET A 97 -17.25 -9.51 -2.80
N LYS A 98 -16.89 -9.69 -4.08
CA LYS A 98 -17.82 -9.52 -5.20
C LYS A 98 -18.94 -10.57 -5.15
N ILE A 99 -18.59 -11.86 -5.00
CA ILE A 99 -19.58 -12.94 -4.93
C ILE A 99 -20.50 -12.76 -3.71
N ASN A 100 -19.91 -12.51 -2.54
CA ASN A 100 -20.66 -12.30 -1.30
C ASN A 100 -21.61 -11.10 -1.40
N ASN A 101 -21.19 -10.00 -2.04
CA ASN A 101 -22.07 -8.85 -2.22
C ASN A 101 -23.25 -9.13 -3.16
N HIS A 102 -23.06 -9.96 -4.19
CA HIS A 102 -24.16 -10.41 -5.05
C HIS A 102 -25.13 -11.30 -4.26
N MET A 103 -24.64 -12.27 -3.49
CA MET A 103 -25.50 -13.12 -2.65
C MET A 103 -26.30 -12.29 -1.64
N LEU A 104 -25.65 -11.33 -0.96
CA LEU A 104 -26.34 -10.41 -0.05
C LEU A 104 -27.37 -9.50 -0.74
N ALA A 105 -27.22 -9.19 -2.03
CA ALA A 105 -28.20 -8.42 -2.79
C ALA A 105 -29.45 -9.25 -3.08
N VAL A 106 -29.25 -10.52 -3.45
CA VAL A 106 -30.33 -11.50 -3.65
C VAL A 106 -31.08 -11.77 -2.34
N GLU A 107 -30.37 -12.01 -1.23
CA GLU A 107 -30.98 -12.17 0.10
C GLU A 107 -31.80 -10.95 0.57
N ARG A 108 -31.55 -9.79 -0.02
CA ARG A 108 -32.26 -8.52 0.29
C ARG A 108 -33.34 -8.20 -0.73
N ASP A 109 -33.68 -9.13 -1.62
CA ASP A 109 -34.64 -8.96 -2.71
C ASP A 109 -34.29 -7.75 -3.62
N MET A 110 -33.00 -7.44 -3.78
CA MET A 110 -32.53 -6.34 -4.63
C MET A 110 -32.14 -6.81 -6.04
N ASP A 111 -31.83 -8.10 -6.20
CA ASP A 111 -31.45 -8.75 -7.45
C ASP A 111 -32.09 -10.15 -7.50
N GLU A 112 -32.31 -10.69 -8.71
CA GLU A 112 -32.79 -12.05 -8.92
C GLU A 112 -31.72 -12.87 -9.66
N ILE A 113 -31.46 -14.09 -9.19
CA ILE A 113 -30.60 -15.07 -9.86
C ILE A 113 -31.30 -16.42 -9.91
N SER A 114 -30.97 -17.25 -10.90
CA SER A 114 -31.53 -18.59 -10.95
C SER A 114 -30.94 -19.47 -9.84
N PRO A 115 -31.67 -20.50 -9.36
CA PRO A 115 -31.16 -21.43 -8.35
C PRO A 115 -29.83 -22.09 -8.75
N GLU A 116 -29.60 -22.32 -10.05
CA GLU A 116 -28.35 -22.88 -10.56
C GLU A 116 -27.18 -21.90 -10.39
N ILE A 117 -27.40 -20.60 -10.63
CA ILE A 117 -26.38 -19.55 -10.44
C ILE A 117 -26.09 -19.38 -8.95
N GLU A 118 -27.12 -19.43 -8.10
CA GLU A 118 -26.96 -19.36 -6.65
C GLU A 118 -26.11 -20.51 -6.12
N ALA A 119 -26.42 -21.75 -6.53
CA ALA A 119 -25.62 -22.92 -6.18
C ALA A 119 -24.17 -22.81 -6.67
N MET A 120 -23.96 -22.30 -7.90
CA MET A 120 -22.63 -22.04 -8.44
C MET A 120 -21.87 -20.99 -7.62
N PHE A 121 -22.51 -19.90 -7.21
CA PHE A 121 -21.90 -18.84 -6.40
C PHE A 121 -21.54 -19.34 -5.01
N SER A 122 -22.43 -20.07 -4.34
CA SER A 122 -22.16 -20.68 -3.04
C SER A 122 -20.95 -21.60 -3.09
N LYS A 123 -20.90 -22.52 -4.07
CA LYS A 123 -19.74 -23.41 -4.27
C LYS A 123 -18.45 -22.64 -4.57
N THR A 124 -18.54 -21.60 -5.40
CA THR A 124 -17.36 -20.77 -5.72
C THR A 124 -16.89 -19.99 -4.50
N LEU A 125 -17.82 -19.49 -3.67
CA LEU A 125 -17.51 -18.74 -2.46
C LEU A 125 -16.75 -19.62 -1.46
N GLU A 126 -17.17 -20.87 -1.27
CA GLU A 126 -16.47 -21.85 -0.43
C GLU A 126 -15.02 -22.07 -0.92
N ILE A 127 -14.83 -22.34 -2.21
CA ILE A 127 -13.50 -22.53 -2.82
C ILE A 127 -12.61 -21.30 -2.59
N VAL A 128 -13.16 -20.10 -2.81
CA VAL A 128 -12.41 -18.85 -2.66
C VAL A 128 -12.07 -18.58 -1.19
N ILE A 129 -12.95 -18.92 -0.25
CA ILE A 129 -12.67 -18.83 1.19
C ILE A 129 -11.50 -19.74 1.56
N ASP A 130 -11.51 -20.99 1.11
CA ASP A 130 -10.43 -21.95 1.40
C ASP A 130 -9.10 -21.51 0.79
N GLN A 131 -9.12 -21.01 -0.45
CA GLN A 131 -7.96 -20.40 -1.09
C GLN A 131 -7.45 -19.18 -0.31
N GLU A 132 -8.35 -18.30 0.16
CA GLU A 132 -7.97 -17.16 0.99
C GLU A 132 -7.25 -17.63 2.26
N MET A 133 -7.74 -18.68 2.93
CA MET A 133 -7.08 -19.26 4.10
C MET A 133 -5.70 -19.86 3.76
N ALA A 134 -5.57 -20.53 2.60
CA ALA A 134 -4.30 -21.06 2.12
C ALA A 134 -3.28 -19.92 1.89
N PHE A 135 -3.70 -18.82 1.25
CA PHE A 135 -2.85 -17.64 1.09
C PHE A 135 -2.42 -17.05 2.42
N ARG A 136 -3.31 -16.92 3.42
CA ARG A 136 -2.94 -16.42 4.76
C ARG A 136 -1.84 -17.27 5.41
N LYS A 137 -1.92 -18.60 5.28
CA LYS A 137 -0.87 -19.52 5.77
C LYS A 137 0.43 -19.34 4.99
N LEU A 138 0.35 -19.21 3.66
CA LEU A 138 1.50 -19.00 2.80
C LEU A 138 2.21 -17.67 3.09
N ILE A 139 1.45 -16.58 3.26
CA ILE A 139 1.96 -15.26 3.67
C ILE A 139 2.74 -15.39 4.98
N LYS A 140 2.16 -16.04 6.00
CA LYS A 140 2.84 -16.22 7.29
C LYS A 140 4.12 -17.04 7.15
N LYS A 141 4.12 -18.08 6.32
CA LYS A 141 5.32 -18.91 6.06
C LYS A 141 6.40 -18.10 5.33
N GLN A 142 6.00 -17.32 4.32
CA GLN A 142 6.91 -16.54 3.51
C GLN A 142 7.50 -15.37 4.29
N LEU A 143 6.69 -14.69 5.11
CA LEU A 143 7.13 -13.57 5.95
C LEU A 143 8.25 -13.98 6.92
N ARG A 144 8.25 -15.23 7.42
CA ARG A 144 9.32 -15.77 8.28
C ARG A 144 10.66 -16.00 7.58
N LYS A 145 10.68 -15.99 6.25
CA LYS A 145 11.92 -16.12 5.48
C LYS A 145 12.55 -14.77 5.14
N VAL A 146 11.79 -13.69 5.31
CA VAL A 146 12.29 -12.34 5.08
C VAL A 146 13.28 -12.02 6.20
N ASP A 147 14.55 -11.92 5.85
CA ASP A 147 15.62 -11.57 6.79
C ASP A 147 15.71 -10.05 6.95
N HIS A 148 14.73 -9.48 7.65
CA HIS A 148 14.69 -8.05 7.91
C HIS A 148 14.14 -7.78 9.33
N PRO A 149 14.93 -7.18 10.25
CA PRO A 149 14.52 -6.99 11.65
C PRO A 149 13.20 -6.23 11.86
N ILE A 150 12.82 -5.36 10.93
CA ILE A 150 11.56 -4.62 11.03
C ILE A 150 10.33 -5.56 11.00
N VAL A 151 10.45 -6.72 10.35
CA VAL A 151 9.37 -7.71 10.23
C VAL A 151 8.98 -8.25 11.61
N ASP A 152 9.96 -8.56 12.44
CA ASP A 152 9.76 -9.08 13.79
C ASP A 152 9.31 -7.95 14.73
N ILE A 153 10.02 -6.83 14.71
CA ILE A 153 9.71 -5.66 15.55
C ILE A 153 8.26 -5.19 15.34
N VAL A 154 7.80 -5.11 14.09
CA VAL A 154 6.42 -4.69 13.79
C VAL A 154 5.39 -5.75 14.21
N GLN A 155 5.73 -7.04 14.15
CA GLN A 155 4.83 -8.12 14.57
C GLN A 155 4.69 -8.23 16.09
N ASP A 156 5.71 -7.81 16.85
CA ASP A 156 5.66 -7.80 18.31
C ASP A 156 4.70 -6.73 18.86
N ILE A 157 4.36 -5.73 18.04
CA ILE A 157 3.35 -4.73 18.41
C ILE A 157 1.97 -5.40 18.50
N LYS A 158 1.46 -5.50 19.73
CA LYS A 158 0.14 -6.09 20.03
C LYS A 158 -0.96 -5.52 19.15
N GLY A 159 -1.58 -6.38 18.34
CA GLY A 159 -2.67 -6.02 17.42
C GLY A 159 -2.25 -5.80 15.97
N VAL A 160 -0.94 -5.79 15.66
CA VAL A 160 -0.42 -5.87 14.30
C VAL A 160 -0.29 -7.35 13.90
N GLY A 161 -0.81 -7.70 12.73
CA GLY A 161 -0.84 -9.09 12.24
C GLY A 161 -0.02 -9.29 10.98
N PRO A 162 0.28 -10.56 10.60
CA PRO A 162 1.18 -10.89 9.49
C PRO A 162 0.81 -10.25 8.15
N ILE A 163 -0.50 -10.12 7.86
CA ILE A 163 -0.97 -9.49 6.61
C ILE A 163 -0.63 -7.99 6.61
N SER A 164 -0.82 -7.30 7.73
CA SER A 164 -0.49 -5.86 7.81
C SER A 164 1.01 -5.65 7.72
N THR A 165 1.81 -6.48 8.39
CA THR A 165 3.27 -6.45 8.29
C THR A 165 3.73 -6.70 6.85
N ALA A 166 3.24 -7.76 6.19
CA ALA A 166 3.57 -8.07 4.80
C ALA A 166 3.23 -6.92 3.84
N GLU A 167 2.06 -6.29 3.99
CA GLU A 167 1.65 -5.11 3.22
C GLU A 167 2.60 -3.91 3.45
N ILE A 168 3.01 -3.67 4.69
CA ILE A 168 3.95 -2.59 5.02
C ILE A 168 5.29 -2.84 4.34
N VAL A 169 5.91 -4.00 4.57
CA VAL A 169 7.27 -4.28 4.10
C VAL A 169 7.38 -4.48 2.58
N THR A 170 6.29 -4.85 1.90
CA THR A 170 6.29 -5.00 0.43
C THR A 170 5.93 -3.73 -0.33
N LEU A 171 5.33 -2.74 0.32
CA LEU A 171 4.84 -1.51 -0.34
C LEU A 171 5.59 -0.24 0.07
N VAL A 172 6.14 -0.20 1.28
CA VAL A 172 6.82 0.99 1.81
C VAL A 172 8.30 0.93 1.47
N ASN A 173 8.75 1.84 0.60
CA ASN A 173 10.16 2.17 0.49
C ASN A 173 10.50 3.22 1.56
N ILE A 174 11.24 2.82 2.59
CA ILE A 174 11.57 3.68 3.72
C ILE A 174 12.64 4.74 3.38
N GLU A 175 13.52 4.46 2.43
CA GLU A 175 14.56 5.39 1.97
C GLU A 175 13.96 6.66 1.37
N LYS A 176 12.91 6.51 0.55
CA LYS A 176 12.16 7.61 -0.07
C LYS A 176 11.36 8.44 0.92
N ALA A 177 11.07 7.89 2.11
CA ALA A 177 10.34 8.58 3.16
C ALA A 177 11.29 9.36 4.08
N ARG A 178 11.87 10.47 3.61
CA ARG A 178 12.78 11.31 4.41
C ARG A 178 12.19 11.79 5.74
N TYR A 179 10.88 12.00 5.80
CA TYR A 179 10.16 12.42 7.01
C TYR A 179 8.97 11.49 7.30
N ALA A 180 8.57 11.37 8.56
CA ALA A 180 7.35 10.64 8.94
C ALA A 180 6.09 11.18 8.23
N SER A 181 6.06 12.49 7.96
CA SER A 181 5.00 13.14 7.19
C SER A 181 4.99 12.67 5.72
N SER A 182 6.15 12.36 5.12
CA SER A 182 6.25 11.78 3.78
C SER A 182 5.66 10.38 3.74
N LEU A 183 5.92 9.54 4.76
CA LEU A 183 5.28 8.23 4.89
C LEU A 183 3.76 8.37 5.07
N CYS A 184 3.32 9.29 5.93
CA CYS A 184 1.90 9.61 6.07
C CYS A 184 1.27 10.10 4.74
N ALA A 185 1.99 10.88 3.94
CA ALA A 185 1.51 11.35 2.64
C ALA A 185 1.40 10.19 1.64
N PHE A 186 2.43 9.34 1.58
CA PHE A 186 2.46 8.13 0.75
C PHE A 186 1.27 7.22 1.05
N VAL A 187 0.94 6.95 2.31
CA VAL A 187 -0.22 6.10 2.64
C VAL A 187 -1.56 6.84 2.48
N GLY A 188 -1.55 8.17 2.46
CA GLY A 188 -2.76 8.99 2.36
C GLY A 188 -3.41 9.27 3.71
N TYR A 189 -2.61 9.69 4.70
CA TYR A 189 -3.04 10.20 6.00
C TYR A 189 -2.50 11.61 6.33
N ALA A 190 -1.67 12.20 5.47
CA ALA A 190 -1.14 13.56 5.68
C ALA A 190 -2.25 14.62 5.76
N GLY A 191 -3.14 14.71 4.76
CA GLY A 191 -4.16 15.76 4.62
C GLY A 191 -5.62 15.32 4.82
N ASN A 192 -6.53 16.30 4.82
CA ASN A 192 -7.97 16.12 4.89
C ASN A 192 -8.49 15.31 3.69
N SER A 193 -9.56 14.54 3.89
CA SER A 193 -10.14 13.72 2.81
C SER A 193 -10.73 14.55 1.66
N LYS A 194 -11.20 15.77 1.93
CA LYS A 194 -11.79 16.68 0.92
C LYS A 194 -10.76 17.08 -0.14
N ASP A 195 -9.55 17.42 0.30
CA ASP A 195 -8.51 17.99 -0.57
C ASP A 195 -7.70 16.90 -1.30
N ARG A 196 -8.00 15.64 -1.02
CA ARG A 196 -7.23 14.49 -1.53
C ARG A 196 -7.60 14.08 -2.96
N TYR A 197 -8.83 14.35 -3.36
CA TYR A 197 -9.38 13.90 -4.64
C TYR A 197 -9.94 15.10 -5.40
N VAL A 198 -9.16 15.56 -6.37
CA VAL A 198 -9.62 16.51 -7.37
C VAL A 198 -10.04 15.73 -8.61
N LYS A 199 -11.23 16.00 -9.15
CA LYS A 199 -11.73 15.33 -10.36
C LYS A 199 -10.72 15.50 -11.49
N GLY A 200 -10.35 14.41 -12.16
CA GLY A 200 -9.35 14.41 -13.24
C GLY A 200 -7.90 14.34 -12.77
N GLN A 201 -7.61 14.45 -11.47
CA GLN A 201 -6.26 14.26 -10.94
C GLN A 201 -6.12 12.90 -10.26
N LYS A 202 -4.94 12.30 -10.37
CA LYS A 202 -4.61 11.07 -9.64
C LYS A 202 -4.65 11.38 -8.15
N GLY A 203 -5.64 10.80 -7.45
CA GLY A 203 -5.83 11.03 -6.01
C GLY A 203 -4.59 10.71 -5.19
N GLY A 204 -4.37 11.48 -4.12
CA GLY A 204 -3.19 11.34 -3.27
C GLY A 204 -3.16 10.03 -2.46
N GLY A 205 -1.96 9.45 -2.35
CA GLY A 205 -1.61 8.33 -1.49
C GLY A 205 -2.02 6.93 -1.99
N HIS A 206 -1.52 5.90 -1.31
CA HIS A 206 -1.67 4.50 -1.65
C HIS A 206 -2.97 3.93 -1.05
N LYS A 207 -4.04 3.92 -1.86
CA LYS A 207 -5.41 3.59 -1.42
C LYS A 207 -5.54 2.25 -0.69
N HIS A 208 -4.85 1.22 -1.18
CA HIS A 208 -4.93 -0.13 -0.60
C HIS A 208 -4.31 -0.19 0.79
N LEU A 209 -3.03 0.20 0.90
CA LEU A 209 -2.31 0.30 2.18
C LEU A 209 -3.06 1.17 3.20
N ARG A 210 -3.75 2.23 2.76
CA ARG A 210 -4.63 3.01 3.65
C ARG A 210 -5.74 2.16 4.28
N THR A 211 -6.41 1.34 3.49
CA THR A 211 -7.44 0.42 3.98
C THR A 211 -6.85 -0.63 4.91
N VAL A 212 -5.66 -1.17 4.59
CA VAL A 212 -4.93 -2.11 5.44
C VAL A 212 -4.65 -1.47 6.80
N LEU A 213 -4.07 -0.26 6.84
CA LEU A 213 -3.77 0.44 8.09
C LEU A 213 -5.03 0.85 8.86
N PHE A 214 -6.14 1.13 8.18
CA PHE A 214 -7.42 1.37 8.85
C PHE A 214 -7.91 0.12 9.60
N ASN A 215 -7.84 -1.04 8.95
CA ASN A 215 -8.20 -2.32 9.56
C ASN A 215 -7.23 -2.69 10.70
N MET A 216 -5.93 -2.45 10.49
CA MET A 216 -4.90 -2.61 11.52
C MET A 216 -5.17 -1.70 12.73
N GLY A 217 -5.52 -0.43 12.52
CA GLY A 217 -5.91 0.47 13.60
C GLY A 217 -7.10 -0.07 14.42
N SER A 218 -8.10 -0.62 13.74
CA SER A 218 -9.21 -1.30 14.42
C SER A 218 -8.76 -2.54 15.20
N SER A 219 -7.76 -3.27 14.68
CA SER A 219 -7.16 -4.43 15.33
C SER A 219 -6.38 -4.05 16.59
N LEU A 220 -5.59 -2.96 16.57
CA LEU A 220 -4.89 -2.42 17.74
C LEU A 220 -5.86 -2.15 18.90
N MET A 221 -7.00 -1.52 18.59
CA MET A 221 -8.04 -1.26 19.60
C MET A 221 -8.65 -2.55 20.16
N ARG A 222 -9.02 -3.49 19.29
CA ARG A 222 -9.64 -4.77 19.71
C ARG A 222 -8.69 -5.66 20.49
N ALA A 223 -7.40 -5.60 20.17
CA ALA A 223 -6.36 -6.30 20.91
C ALA A 223 -6.08 -5.66 22.28
N GLY A 224 -6.62 -4.47 22.58
CA GLY A 224 -6.31 -3.75 23.81
C GLY A 224 -4.84 -3.33 23.86
N ASN A 225 -4.34 -2.71 22.80
CA ASN A 225 -3.04 -2.04 22.81
C ASN A 225 -3.22 -0.65 23.45
N GLU A 226 -2.83 -0.50 24.71
CA GLU A 226 -3.10 0.70 25.51
C GLU A 226 -2.45 1.95 24.92
N ASP A 227 -1.21 1.84 24.46
CA ASP A 227 -0.39 2.97 23.97
C ASP A 227 -1.04 3.70 22.80
N TYR A 228 -1.52 2.95 21.80
CA TYR A 228 -2.21 3.52 20.65
C TYR A 228 -3.69 3.81 20.94
N THR A 229 -4.34 2.96 21.73
CA THR A 229 -5.75 3.13 22.08
C THR A 229 -5.98 4.40 22.91
N ASP A 230 -5.02 4.77 23.76
CA ASP A 230 -5.04 6.03 24.50
C ASP A 230 -4.97 7.25 23.55
N VAL A 231 -4.11 7.22 22.52
CA VAL A 231 -4.07 8.28 21.49
C VAL A 231 -5.44 8.44 20.83
N TYR A 232 -6.10 7.32 20.51
CA TYR A 232 -7.46 7.31 19.96
C TYR A 232 -8.47 7.95 20.93
N TYR A 233 -8.51 7.53 22.19
CA TYR A 233 -9.50 8.03 23.15
C TYR A 233 -9.27 9.50 23.51
N ARG A 234 -8.01 9.93 23.68
CA ARG A 234 -7.66 11.35 23.86
C ARG A 234 -8.13 12.19 22.68
N ARG A 235 -7.91 11.72 21.45
CA ARG A 235 -8.38 12.42 20.25
C ARG A 235 -9.90 12.50 20.22
N LYS A 236 -10.59 11.40 20.51
CA LYS A 236 -12.05 11.32 20.53
C LYS A 236 -12.64 12.31 21.55
N ALA A 237 -12.18 12.27 22.80
CA ALA A 237 -12.60 13.18 23.87
C ALA A 237 -12.37 14.66 23.52
N ARG A 238 -11.24 14.97 22.88
CA ARG A 238 -10.96 16.33 22.39
C ARG A 238 -11.95 16.76 21.32
N THR A 239 -12.24 15.91 20.34
CA THR A 239 -13.20 16.24 19.27
C THR A 239 -14.63 16.36 19.79
N GLU A 240 -15.02 15.60 20.80
CA GLU A 240 -16.34 15.68 21.43
C GLU A 240 -16.63 17.03 22.08
N LYS A 241 -15.60 17.72 22.58
CA LYS A 241 -15.73 19.03 23.25
C LYS A 241 -15.31 20.22 22.38
N SER A 242 -14.81 19.97 21.17
CA SER A 242 -14.16 20.99 20.35
C SER A 242 -15.18 21.87 19.61
N LEU A 243 -15.09 23.19 19.83
CA LEU A 243 -15.80 24.22 19.04
C LEU A 243 -15.16 24.49 17.67
N LYS A 244 -13.93 24.01 17.44
CA LYS A 244 -13.26 24.16 16.13
C LYS A 244 -14.11 23.53 15.04
N THR A 245 -14.32 24.28 13.97
CA THR A 245 -15.11 23.88 12.82
C THR A 245 -14.32 23.05 11.82
N VAL A 246 -15.04 22.17 11.11
CA VAL A 246 -14.53 21.40 9.98
C VAL A 246 -15.58 21.27 8.90
N MET A 247 -15.12 21.09 7.67
CA MET A 247 -15.98 20.74 6.55
C MET A 247 -16.53 19.31 6.74
N HIS A 248 -17.84 19.23 6.92
CA HIS A 248 -18.59 18.01 7.10
C HIS A 248 -19.67 17.91 6.01
N LYS A 249 -19.89 16.68 5.53
CA LYS A 249 -20.95 16.34 4.59
C LYS A 249 -21.83 15.33 5.30
N ALA A 250 -23.09 15.69 5.55
CA ALA A 250 -24.05 14.78 6.16
C ALA A 250 -24.32 13.60 5.22
N THR A 251 -24.60 12.41 5.76
CA THR A 251 -24.73 11.16 5.00
C THR A 251 -25.75 11.23 3.86
N LYS A 252 -26.80 12.05 4.01
CA LYS A 252 -27.89 12.23 3.03
C LYS A 252 -27.83 13.56 2.26
N SER A 253 -26.83 14.41 2.52
CA SER A 253 -26.71 15.72 1.86
C SER A 253 -25.57 15.69 0.86
N SER A 254 -25.75 16.31 -0.30
CA SER A 254 -24.70 16.54 -1.30
C SER A 254 -23.77 17.70 -0.91
N GLU A 255 -24.21 18.57 0.00
CA GLU A 255 -23.56 19.82 0.37
C GLU A 255 -22.52 19.65 1.49
N TRP A 256 -21.45 20.44 1.39
CA TRP A 256 -20.47 20.57 2.46
C TRP A 256 -20.85 21.75 3.36
N LYS A 257 -20.97 21.50 4.66
CA LYS A 257 -21.25 22.52 5.66
C LYS A 257 -20.09 22.61 6.63
N GLU A 258 -19.84 23.82 7.10
CA GLU A 258 -18.91 24.05 8.20
C GLU A 258 -19.63 23.69 9.50
N THR A 259 -19.04 22.79 10.29
CA THR A 259 -19.68 22.25 11.50
C THR A 259 -18.65 22.08 12.59
N ALA A 260 -18.97 22.51 13.82
CA ALA A 260 -18.09 22.31 14.96
C ALA A 260 -17.88 20.82 15.22
N TRP A 261 -16.66 20.41 15.58
CA TRP A 261 -16.32 18.99 15.81
C TRP A 261 -17.28 18.27 16.76
N LYS A 262 -17.77 18.96 17.80
CA LYS A 262 -18.74 18.41 18.76
C LYS A 262 -20.07 17.98 18.10
N ASP A 263 -20.47 18.65 17.02
CA ASP A 263 -21.73 18.47 16.31
C ASP A 263 -21.60 17.55 15.08
N VAL A 264 -20.37 17.15 14.75
CA VAL A 264 -20.09 16.20 13.67
C VAL A 264 -20.54 14.78 14.07
N ASN A 265 -21.04 14.01 13.09
CA ASN A 265 -21.50 12.64 13.35
C ASN A 265 -20.42 11.76 14.03
N LEU A 266 -20.86 10.81 14.85
CA LEU A 266 -19.99 9.94 15.64
C LEU A 266 -19.00 9.16 14.76
N GLY A 267 -19.46 8.66 13.61
CA GLY A 267 -18.62 7.93 12.66
C GLY A 267 -17.43 8.77 12.16
N ARG A 268 -17.62 10.04 11.82
CA ARG A 268 -16.52 10.91 11.36
C ARG A 268 -15.53 11.23 12.47
N ARG A 269 -15.99 11.39 13.72
CA ARG A 269 -15.11 11.55 14.89
C ARG A 269 -14.28 10.28 15.15
N HIS A 270 -14.90 9.11 15.03
CA HIS A 270 -14.21 7.82 15.09
C HIS A 270 -13.14 7.70 14.00
N MET A 271 -13.48 8.00 12.74
CA MET A 271 -12.54 7.97 11.61
C MET A 271 -11.36 8.92 11.80
N ASP A 272 -11.59 10.13 12.34
CA ASP A 272 -10.51 11.08 12.62
C ASP A 272 -9.63 10.62 13.79
N SER A 273 -10.23 10.03 14.82
CA SER A 273 -9.49 9.48 15.97
C SER A 273 -8.61 8.30 15.55
N LEU A 274 -9.15 7.36 14.77
CA LEU A 274 -8.37 6.27 14.16
C LEU A 274 -7.25 6.80 13.27
N ARG A 275 -7.54 7.82 12.44
CA ARG A 275 -6.52 8.44 11.60
C ARG A 275 -5.37 8.99 12.44
N VAL A 276 -5.65 9.72 13.52
CA VAL A 276 -4.59 10.29 14.38
C VAL A 276 -3.76 9.18 15.00
N MET A 277 -4.40 8.15 15.56
CA MET A 277 -3.71 6.97 16.10
C MET A 277 -2.80 6.30 15.06
N ILE A 278 -3.29 6.07 13.84
CA ILE A 278 -2.48 5.49 12.75
C ILE A 278 -1.30 6.39 12.36
N LYS A 279 -1.45 7.72 12.41
CA LYS A 279 -0.32 8.65 12.16
C LYS A 279 0.77 8.55 13.23
N HIS A 280 0.39 8.29 14.48
CA HIS A 280 1.37 8.01 15.55
C HIS A 280 2.10 6.69 15.26
N PHE A 281 1.37 5.61 14.96
CA PHE A 281 1.98 4.34 14.57
C PHE A 281 2.95 4.48 13.39
N LEU A 282 2.55 5.22 12.34
CA LEU A 282 3.40 5.47 11.19
C LEU A 282 4.63 6.33 11.53
N GLY A 283 4.53 7.22 12.52
CA GLY A 283 5.66 8.00 13.01
C GLY A 283 6.69 7.11 13.71
N ASP A 284 6.22 6.21 14.58
CA ASP A 284 7.09 5.28 15.30
C ASP A 284 7.72 4.25 14.34
N LEU A 285 6.91 3.66 13.45
CA LEU A 285 7.39 2.79 12.37
C LEU A 285 8.47 3.47 11.53
N TRP A 286 8.24 4.73 11.14
CA TRP A 286 9.22 5.50 10.35
C TRP A 286 10.54 5.68 11.10
N PHE A 287 10.48 6.05 12.37
CA PHE A 287 11.67 6.29 13.18
C PHE A 287 12.48 5.01 13.36
N VAL A 288 11.83 3.94 13.81
CA VAL A 288 12.47 2.65 14.08
C VAL A 288 13.06 2.08 12.80
N TRP A 289 12.29 2.05 11.71
CA TRP A 289 12.76 1.45 10.45
C TRP A 289 13.93 2.24 9.86
N ARG A 290 13.88 3.58 9.84
CA ARG A 290 15.03 4.37 9.36
C ARG A 290 16.27 4.20 10.23
N THR A 291 16.08 4.09 11.54
CA THR A 291 17.21 3.86 12.46
C THR A 291 17.86 2.49 12.21
N LEU A 292 17.06 1.45 11.94
CA LEU A 292 17.58 0.13 11.52
C LEU A 292 18.42 0.22 10.24
N GLU A 293 17.93 0.96 9.24
CA GLU A 293 18.64 1.17 7.97
C GLU A 293 19.84 2.13 8.10
N GLY A 294 20.06 2.75 9.26
CA GLY A 294 21.09 3.76 9.45
C GLY A 294 20.84 5.05 8.65
N LEU A 295 19.59 5.32 8.29
CA LEU A 295 19.17 6.50 7.57
C LEU A 295 18.95 7.67 8.53
N ASP A 296 19.14 8.90 8.04
CA ASP A 296 18.92 10.11 8.83
C ASP A 296 17.48 10.18 9.36
N THR A 297 17.32 10.46 10.65
CA THR A 297 16.05 10.62 11.37
C THR A 297 15.94 12.06 11.88
N PRO A 298 15.69 13.04 10.98
CA PRO A 298 15.63 14.44 11.36
C PRO A 298 14.54 14.68 12.42
N ASP A 299 14.83 15.60 13.34
CA ASP A 299 13.90 15.97 14.39
C ASP A 299 12.53 16.36 13.79
N PRO A 300 11.42 15.87 14.34
CA PRO A 300 10.10 16.22 13.84
C PRO A 300 9.87 17.73 13.93
N TYR A 301 9.12 18.28 12.97
CA TYR A 301 8.76 19.71 12.91
C TYR A 301 8.28 20.29 14.26
N VAL A 302 7.57 19.48 15.05
CA VAL A 302 7.05 19.87 16.36
C VAL A 302 8.16 20.21 17.37
N LYS A 303 9.30 19.52 17.30
CA LYS A 303 10.49 19.83 18.11
C LYS A 303 11.33 20.91 17.44
N ALA A 304 11.63 20.73 16.16
CA ALA A 304 12.53 21.63 15.41
C ALA A 304 11.99 23.05 15.22
N VAL A 305 10.67 23.23 15.08
CA VAL A 305 10.04 24.52 14.74
C VAL A 305 9.08 25.01 15.83
N LEU A 306 8.33 24.12 16.47
CA LEU A 306 7.35 24.50 17.50
C LEU A 306 7.90 24.47 18.94
N GLY A 307 9.15 24.02 19.14
CA GLY A 307 9.82 24.09 20.44
C GLY A 307 9.23 23.19 21.53
N HIS A 308 8.48 22.15 21.18
CA HIS A 308 8.02 21.20 22.19
C HIS A 308 9.17 20.27 22.63
N GLU A 309 9.53 20.35 23.91
CA GLU A 309 10.65 19.58 24.48
C GLU A 309 10.32 18.10 24.71
N ARG A 310 9.08 17.80 25.12
CA ARG A 310 8.65 16.42 25.40
C ARG A 310 7.92 15.81 24.22
N MET A 311 8.53 14.80 23.63
CA MET A 311 7.92 13.93 22.62
C MET A 311 7.85 12.52 23.17
N VAL A 312 6.68 11.88 23.01
CA VAL A 312 6.53 10.47 23.37
C VAL A 312 7.31 9.66 22.32
N SER A 313 8.35 8.99 22.80
CA SER A 313 9.25 8.16 22.01
C SER A 313 8.56 6.87 21.54
N PRO A 314 9.10 6.17 20.53
CA PRO A 314 8.61 4.85 20.15
C PRO A 314 8.71 3.84 21.31
N SER A 315 9.74 3.87 22.15
CA SER A 315 9.88 2.90 23.25
C SER A 315 8.80 3.04 24.32
N GLU A 316 8.33 4.27 24.57
CA GLU A 316 7.12 4.52 25.38
C GLU A 316 5.83 3.93 24.79
N ARG A 317 5.85 3.42 23.54
CA ARG A 317 4.71 2.75 22.89
C ARG A 317 4.99 1.29 22.51
N GLY A 318 5.90 0.65 23.22
CA GLY A 318 6.21 -0.77 23.06
C GLY A 318 7.11 -1.10 21.87
N TRP A 319 7.79 -0.11 21.27
CA TRP A 319 8.86 -0.38 20.32
C TRP A 319 10.21 -0.61 21.04
N PRO A 320 11.20 -1.24 20.40
CA PRO A 320 12.53 -1.37 20.98
C PRO A 320 13.21 -0.02 21.24
N GLU A 321 14.08 0.03 22.25
CA GLU A 321 14.94 1.19 22.52
C GLU A 321 15.94 1.43 21.40
N THR A 322 16.40 2.68 21.26
CA THR A 322 17.30 3.10 20.17
C THR A 322 18.60 2.29 20.19
N GLU A 323 19.15 2.01 21.36
CA GLU A 323 20.37 1.21 21.53
C GLU A 323 20.17 -0.22 21.04
N ALA A 324 19.04 -0.84 21.37
CA ALA A 324 18.70 -2.19 20.87
C ALA A 324 18.54 -2.21 19.35
N ILE A 325 17.97 -1.14 18.76
CA ILE A 325 17.86 -0.98 17.31
C ILE A 325 19.26 -0.87 16.67
N VAL A 326 20.15 -0.08 17.26
CA VAL A 326 21.54 0.09 16.79
C VAL A 326 22.33 -1.20 16.93
N ASP A 327 22.12 -1.98 17.99
CA ASP A 327 22.80 -3.25 18.20
C ASP A 327 22.31 -4.34 17.24
N LEU A 328 21.01 -4.38 16.91
CA LEU A 328 20.48 -5.25 15.84
C LEU A 328 21.14 -4.95 14.50
N ARG A 329 21.36 -3.67 14.18
CA ARG A 329 22.10 -3.26 12.98
C ARG A 329 23.56 -3.76 13.01
N ARG A 330 24.24 -3.64 14.16
CA ARG A 330 25.63 -4.13 14.32
C ARG A 330 25.74 -5.65 14.20
N GLY A 331 24.73 -6.38 14.67
CA GLY A 331 24.64 -7.84 14.54
C GLY A 331 24.50 -8.31 13.09
N ASN A 332 23.72 -7.59 12.28
CA ASN A 332 23.54 -7.90 10.85
C ASN A 332 24.73 -7.46 9.98
N GLY A 333 25.59 -6.57 10.47
CA GLY A 333 26.78 -6.08 9.76
C GLY A 333 27.99 -7.05 9.73
N ARG A 334 27.81 -8.34 10.03
CA ARG A 334 28.90 -9.36 10.05
C ARG A 334 28.88 -10.34 8.87
N ALA A 335 28.10 -10.08 7.83
CA ALA A 335 28.15 -10.84 6.58
C ALA A 335 28.15 -9.89 5.37
N SER A 336 29.29 -9.22 5.15
CA SER A 336 29.61 -8.58 3.87
C SER A 336 31.06 -8.86 3.51
#